data_AF-A0A2M8DA51-F1
#
_entry.id   AF-A0A2M8DA51-F1
#
_cell.length_a   1.000
_cell.length_b   1.000
_cell.length_c   1.000
_cell.angle_alpha   90.00
_cell.angle_beta   90.00
_cell.angle_gamma   90.00
#
_symmetry.space_group_name_H-M   'P 1'
#
loop_
_entity.id
_entity.type
_entity.pdbx_description
1 polymer ?
#
loop_
_entity_poly.entity_id
_entity_poly.type
_entity_poly.pdbx_seq_one_letter_code
_entity_poly.pdbx_strand_id
1 'polypeptide(L)' 'MDAQLTELREFAKRENLNIAQEFIEKQSAKVPGRPIFNDLRNTQKEICDWK' A
#
# COMPACT_ATOMS: atom_id res chain seq x y z
N MET A 1 -9.34 9.83 -3.32
CA MET A 1 -8.06 9.15 -3.61
C MET A 1 -6.91 10.01 -3.11
N ASP A 2 -6.78 11.25 -3.59
CA ASP A 2 -5.70 12.15 -3.14
C ASP A 2 -5.73 12.44 -1.63
N ALA A 3 -6.93 12.60 -1.05
CA ALA A 3 -7.09 12.76 0.41
C ALA A 3 -6.60 11.55 1.23
N GLN A 4 -6.76 10.32 0.71
CA GLN A 4 -6.31 9.10 1.41
C GLN A 4 -4.78 8.99 1.42
N LEU A 5 -4.14 9.40 0.33
CA LEU A 5 -2.68 9.38 0.23
C LEU A 5 -2.05 10.42 1.18
N THR A 6 -2.66 11.61 1.26
CA THR A 6 -2.23 12.65 2.20
C THR A 6 -2.31 12.17 3.64
N GLU A 7 -3.43 11.57 4.06
CA GLU A 7 -3.60 11.05 5.41
C GLU A 7 -2.53 10.00 5.78
N LEU A 8 -2.25 9.05 4.87
CA LEU A 8 -1.24 8.01 5.11
C LEU A 8 0.18 8.57 5.20
N ARG A 9 0.52 9.57 4.38
CA ARG A 9 1.83 10.24 4.44
C ARG A 9 2.00 11.06 5.71
N GLU A 10 0.96 11.76 6.14
CA GLU A 10 0.95 12.49 7.41
C GLU A 10 1.07 11.53 8.60
N PHE A 11 0.36 10.41 8.56
CA PHE A 11 0.48 9.34 9.55
C PHE A 11 1.91 8.81 9.63
N ALA A 12 2.51 8.43 8.49
CA ALA A 12 3.88 7.92 8.45
C ALA A 12 4.89 8.94 9.01
N LYS A 13 4.74 10.22 8.67
CA LYS A 13 5.59 11.30 9.21
C LYS A 13 5.43 11.44 10.73
N ARG A 14 4.18 11.41 11.24
CA ARG A 14 3.88 11.54 12.67
C ARG A 14 4.43 10.38 13.49
N GLU A 15 4.37 9.17 12.95
CA GLU A 15 4.84 7.95 13.60
C GLU A 15 6.32 7.62 13.31
N ASN A 16 7.03 8.50 12.57
CA ASN A 16 8.41 8.28 12.12
C ASN A 16 8.61 6.93 11.40
N LEU A 17 7.64 6.57 10.55
CA LEU A 17 7.68 5.37 9.73
C LEU A 17 8.30 5.67 8.37
N ASN A 18 9.20 4.80 7.91
CA ASN A 18 9.69 4.84 6.55
C ASN A 18 8.68 4.16 5.61
N ILE A 19 8.26 4.86 4.55
CA ILE A 19 7.38 4.29 3.53
C ILE A 19 8.25 3.49 2.56
N ALA A 20 8.13 2.16 2.60
CA ALA A 20 8.87 1.28 1.69
C ALA A 20 8.35 1.37 0.24
N GLN A 21 7.03 1.45 0.05
CA GLN A 21 6.39 1.52 -1.26
C GLN A 21 4.95 2.05 -1.15
N GLU A 22 4.46 2.75 -2.18
CA GLU A 22 3.07 3.21 -2.28
C GLU A 22 2.35 2.48 -3.43
N PHE A 23 1.12 2.02 -3.20
CA PHE A 23 0.29 1.34 -4.19
C PHE A 23 -1.05 2.06 -4.35
N ILE A 24 -1.43 2.40 -5.58
CA ILE A 24 -2.65 3.18 -5.86
C ILE A 24 -3.51 2.42 -6.86
N GLU A 25 -4.73 2.04 -6.47
CA GLU A 25 -5.69 1.37 -7.34
C GLU A 25 -7.09 1.99 -7.17
N LYS A 26 -7.77 2.28 -8.28
CA LYS A 26 -9.15 2.79 -8.27
C LYS A 26 -10.12 1.69 -8.72
N GLN A 27 -10.30 0.65 -7.91
CA GLN A 27 -11.23 -0.45 -8.17
C GLN A 27 -12.01 -0.85 -6.90
N SER A 28 -13.26 -1.33 -7.04
CA SER A 28 -14.13 -1.72 -5.91
C SER A 28 -13.99 -3.19 -5.51
N ALA A 29 -14.05 -3.54 -4.22
CA ALA A 29 -13.67 -4.88 -3.73
C ALA A 29 -14.67 -5.98 -4.07
N LYS A 30 -15.68 -5.63 -4.87
CA LYS A 30 -16.83 -6.46 -5.21
C LYS A 30 -16.57 -7.40 -6.38
N VAL A 31 -15.47 -7.22 -7.12
CA VAL A 31 -15.14 -8.04 -8.30
C VAL A 31 -13.70 -8.56 -8.20
N PRO A 32 -13.46 -9.86 -8.47
CA PRO A 32 -12.11 -10.43 -8.53
C PRO A 32 -11.29 -9.82 -9.69
N GLY A 33 -9.96 -9.89 -9.59
CA GLY A 33 -9.05 -9.32 -10.59
C GLY A 33 -8.46 -7.97 -10.19
N ARG A 34 -7.84 -7.94 -9.00
CA ARG A 34 -7.14 -6.79 -8.43
C ARG A 34 -5.63 -6.89 -8.65
N PRO A 35 -5.10 -6.49 -9.82
CA PRO A 35 -3.69 -6.68 -10.13
C PRO A 35 -2.79 -6.00 -9.09
N ILE A 36 -3.09 -4.76 -8.71
CA ILE A 36 -2.23 -3.98 -7.80
C ILE A 36 -2.30 -4.51 -6.37
N PHE A 37 -3.48 -4.95 -5.92
CA PHE A 37 -3.61 -5.60 -4.61
C PHE A 37 -2.89 -6.95 -4.55
N ASN A 38 -2.90 -7.72 -5.64
CA ASN A 38 -2.15 -8.97 -5.72
C ASN A 38 -0.63 -8.69 -5.66
N ASP A 39 -0.17 -7.65 -6.36
CA ASP A 39 1.23 -7.22 -6.32
C ASP A 39 1.64 -6.73 -4.93
N LEU A 40 0.76 -6.00 -4.23
CA LEU A 40 0.96 -5.63 -2.82
C LEU A 40 1.21 -6.86 -1.94
N ARG A 41 0.42 -7.93 -2.10
CA ARG A 41 0.58 -9.15 -1.30
C ARG A 41 1.91 -9.86 -1.57
N ASN A 42 2.34 -9.90 -2.82
CA ASN A 42 3.63 -10.48 -3.19
C ASN A 42 4.79 -9.62 -2.64
N THR A 43 4.70 -8.31 -2.82
CA THR A 43 5.71 -7.36 -2.31
C THR A 43 5.79 -7.41 -0.79
N GLN A 44 4.65 -7.50 -0.08
CA GLN A 44 4.63 -7.65 1.38
C GLN A 44 5.38 -8.90 1.82
N LYS A 45 5.21 -10.02 1.12
CA LYS A 45 5.97 -11.25 1.39
C LYS A 45 7.47 -11.01 1.22
N GLU A 46 7.89 -10.30 0.18
CA GLU A 46 9.31 -9.98 -0.04
C GLU A 46 9.90 -9.02 1.02
N ILE A 47 9.12 -8.02 1.45
CA ILE A 47 9.52 -7.09 2.52
C ILE A 47 9.63 -7.81 3.87
N CYS A 48 8.70 -8.73 4.17
CA CYS A 48 8.72 -9.49 5.43
C CYS A 48 9.75 -10.63 5.44
N ASP A 49 10.13 -11.15 4.25
CA ASP A 49 11.11 -12.22 4.07
C ASP A 49 12.57 -11.68 3.99
N TRP A 50 12.78 -10.37 4.21
CA TRP A 50 14.11 -9.76 4.33
C TRP A 50 14.85 -10.35 5.55
N LYS A 51 15.69 -11.36 5.29
CA LYS A 51 16.71 -11.89 6.21
C LYS A 51 17.89 -10.95 6.32
#